data_AF-A0A950SCH8-F1
#
_entry.id   AF-A0A950SCH8-F1
#
_cell.length_a   1.000
_cell.length_b   1.000
_cell.length_c   1.000
_cell.angle_alpha   90.00
_cell.angle_beta   90.00
_cell.angle_gamma   90.00
#
_symmetry.space_group_name_H-M   'P 1'
#
loop_
_entity.id
_entity.type
_entity.pdbx_description
1 polymer ?
#
loop_
_entity_poly.entity_id
_entity_poly.type
_entity_poly.pdbx_seq_one_letter_code
_entity_poly.pdbx_strand_id
1 'polypeptide(L)'
;MATTISIDDEIFEQLRARAEREATTVNRLIEDSLRGAAMTRDEHTSDKPFELVTFGKGGQFTSYDVDRTSALIELDDIATHRN
;
A
#
# COMPACT_ATOMS: atom_id res chain seq x y z
N MET A 1 -11.40 -8.64 19.60
CA MET A 1 -12.83 -8.32 19.84
C MET A 1 -13.65 -9.29 19.00
N ALA A 2 -14.77 -9.81 19.52
CA ALA A 2 -15.66 -10.68 18.74
C ALA A 2 -16.88 -9.87 18.29
N THR A 3 -17.31 -10.07 17.04
CA THR A 3 -18.48 -9.40 16.47
C THR A 3 -19.24 -10.41 15.63
N THR A 4 -20.56 -10.44 15.81
CA THR A 4 -21.45 -11.30 15.03
C THR A 4 -21.99 -10.49 13.86
N ILE A 5 -21.82 -11.02 12.65
CA ILE A 5 -22.38 -10.46 11.41
C ILE A 5 -23.35 -11.47 10.81
N SER A 6 -24.41 -10.98 10.17
CA SER A 6 -25.30 -11.82 9.39
C SER A 6 -24.82 -11.86 7.94
N ILE A 7 -24.68 -13.06 7.39
CA ILE A 7 -24.38 -13.29 5.98
C ILE A 7 -25.31 -14.38 5.46
N ASP A 8 -25.46 -14.44 4.14
CA ASP A 8 -26.23 -15.50 3.49
C ASP A 8 -25.55 -16.87 3.69
N ASP A 9 -26.36 -17.92 3.87
CA ASP A 9 -25.87 -19.28 4.13
C ASP A 9 -25.06 -19.84 2.96
N GLU A 10 -25.42 -19.52 1.71
CA GLU A 10 -24.67 -19.98 0.53
C GLU A 10 -23.27 -19.36 0.51
N ILE A 11 -23.15 -18.11 0.94
CA ILE A 11 -21.86 -17.41 1.06
C ILE A 11 -21.02 -18.05 2.16
N PHE A 12 -21.64 -18.40 3.29
CA PHE A 12 -20.92 -19.05 4.39
C PHE A 12 -20.36 -20.43 3.99
N GLU A 13 -21.13 -21.24 3.28
CA GLU A 13 -20.66 -22.54 2.80
C GLU A 13 -19.51 -22.40 1.78
N GLN A 14 -19.56 -21.40 0.90
CA GLN A 14 -18.44 -21.10 0.01
C GLN A 14 -17.17 -20.67 0.76
N LEU A 15 -17.32 -19.85 1.81
CA LEU A 15 -16.21 -19.45 2.68
C LEU A 15 -15.61 -20.64 3.42
N ARG A 16 -16.44 -21.57 3.91
CA ARG A 16 -15.98 -22.81 4.54
C ARG A 16 -15.18 -23.68 3.56
N ALA A 17 -15.73 -23.94 2.38
CA ALA A 17 -15.05 -24.73 1.35
C ALA A 17 -13.72 -24.09 0.92
N ARG A 18 -13.63 -22.76 0.93
CA ARG A 18 -12.38 -22.04 0.70
C ARG A 18 -11.39 -22.21 1.86
N ALA A 19 -11.85 -22.09 3.11
CA ALA A 19 -11.02 -22.24 4.30
C ALA A 19 -10.36 -23.62 4.36
N GLU A 20 -11.12 -24.67 4.03
CA GLU A 20 -10.62 -26.04 3.97
C GLU A 20 -9.52 -26.21 2.92
N ARG A 21 -9.74 -25.69 1.70
CA ARG A 21 -8.74 -25.73 0.61
C ARG A 21 -7.46 -24.99 0.95
N GLU A 22 -7.56 -23.89 1.70
CA GLU A 22 -6.43 -23.05 2.09
C GLU A 22 -5.83 -23.45 3.46
N ALA A 23 -6.28 -24.56 4.05
CA ALA A 23 -5.85 -25.06 5.36
C ALA A 23 -5.90 -23.97 6.46
N THR A 24 -6.95 -23.17 6.44
CA THR A 24 -7.15 -22.02 7.35
C THR A 24 -8.55 -22.05 7.97
N THR A 25 -8.90 -21.02 8.74
CA THR A 25 -10.23 -20.88 9.35
C THR A 25 -11.05 -19.82 8.63
N VAL A 26 -12.39 -19.97 8.67
CA VAL A 26 -13.31 -18.96 8.12
C VAL A 26 -13.09 -17.59 8.76
N ASN A 27 -12.85 -17.54 10.07
CA ASN A 27 -12.58 -16.28 10.77
C ASN A 27 -11.31 -15.59 10.26
N ARG A 28 -10.23 -16.35 10.02
CA ARG A 28 -8.99 -15.80 9.47
C ARG A 28 -9.17 -15.29 8.04
N LEU A 29 -9.91 -16.01 7.20
CA LEU A 29 -10.26 -15.54 5.85
C LEU A 29 -11.05 -14.24 5.87
N ILE A 30 -12.04 -14.14 6.76
CA ILE A 30 -12.84 -12.93 6.93
C ILE A 30 -11.94 -11.77 7.40
N GLU A 31 -11.06 -12.01 8.38
CA GLU A 31 -10.14 -11.00 8.88
C GLU A 31 -9.20 -10.48 7.79
N ASP A 32 -8.56 -11.38 7.03
CA ASP A 32 -7.62 -11.00 5.97
C ASP A 32 -8.32 -10.20 4.86
N SER A 33 -9.54 -10.60 4.50
CA SER A 33 -10.36 -9.89 3.50
C SER A 33 -10.78 -8.49 3.98
N LEU A 34 -11.25 -8.39 5.24
CA LEU A 34 -11.62 -7.11 5.85
C LEU A 34 -10.42 -6.18 6.01
N ARG A 35 -9.24 -6.72 6.35
CA ARG A 35 -7.99 -5.97 6.45
C ARG A 35 -7.61 -5.36 5.10
N GLY A 36 -7.64 -6.15 4.03
CA GLY A 36 -7.36 -5.66 2.68
C GLY A 36 -8.35 -4.58 2.23
N ALA A 37 -9.64 -4.79 2.48
CA ALA A 37 -10.69 -3.82 2.15
C ALA A 37 -10.54 -2.50 2.94
N ALA A 38 -10.14 -2.57 4.20
CA ALA A 38 -9.90 -1.39 5.03
C ALA A 38 -8.66 -0.61 4.57
N MET A 39 -7.60 -1.31 4.14
CA MET A 39 -6.36 -0.68 3.67
C MET A 39 -6.51 0.01 2.30
N THR A 40 -7.40 -0.49 1.44
CA THR A 40 -7.61 0.06 0.08
C THR A 40 -8.41 1.37 0.08
N ARG A 41 -8.95 1.82 1.22
CA ARG A 41 -9.94 2.90 1.27
C ARG A 41 -9.38 4.32 1.14
N ASP A 42 -8.06 4.51 1.08
CA ASP A 42 -7.45 5.84 0.97
C ASP A 42 -7.13 6.27 -0.49
N GLU A 43 -7.39 5.41 -1.48
CA GLU A 43 -7.11 5.73 -2.90
C GLU A 43 -8.21 6.56 -3.59
N HIS A 44 -9.33 6.82 -2.88
CA HIS A 44 -10.31 7.82 -3.31
C HIS A 44 -10.04 9.21 -2.70
N THR A 45 -8.80 9.47 -2.30
CA THR A 45 -8.34 10.86 -2.18
C THR A 45 -8.16 11.35 -3.61
N SER A 46 -9.18 12.05 -4.12
CA SER A 46 -9.17 12.84 -5.36
C SER A 46 -7.75 13.16 -5.80
N ASP A 47 -7.44 12.75 -7.04
CA ASP A 47 -6.26 13.05 -7.86
C ASP A 47 -6.08 14.58 -8.06
N LYS A 48 -5.99 15.33 -6.96
CA LYS A 48 -5.55 16.70 -6.96
C LYS A 48 -4.05 16.63 -6.79
N PRO A 49 -3.26 16.91 -7.83
CA PRO A 49 -1.83 17.09 -7.63
C PRO A 49 -1.64 18.12 -6.53
N PHE A 50 -0.89 17.74 -5.49
CA PHE A 50 -0.48 18.67 -4.45
C PHE A 50 0.40 19.73 -5.10
N GLU A 51 -0.14 20.93 -5.28
CA GLU A 51 0.62 22.06 -5.83
C GLU A 51 1.37 22.77 -4.71
N LEU A 52 2.68 22.54 -4.63
CA LEU A 52 3.55 23.27 -3.71
C LEU A 52 3.79 24.68 -4.25
N VAL A 53 3.03 25.67 -3.76
CA VAL A 53 3.27 27.08 -4.07
C VAL A 53 4.54 27.54 -3.35
N THR A 54 5.70 27.39 -4.01
CA THR A 54 6.98 27.88 -3.50
C THR A 54 7.12 29.38 -3.76
N PHE A 55 7.32 30.20 -2.72
CA PHE A 55 7.76 31.59 -2.89
C PHE A 55 9.29 31.66 -2.98
N GLY A 56 9.80 32.04 -4.15
CA GLY A 56 11.23 32.23 -4.40
C GLY A 56 11.52 32.26 -5.90
N LYS A 57 12.50 33.07 -6.35
CA LYS A 57 12.92 33.07 -7.76
C LYS A 57 13.39 31.66 -8.11
N GLY A 58 12.73 31.04 -9.10
CA GLY A 58 12.80 29.63 -9.45
C GLY A 58 14.17 28.98 -9.24
N GLY A 59 14.19 27.98 -8.35
CA GLY A 59 15.31 27.07 -8.21
C GLY A 59 15.29 26.03 -9.34
N GLN A 60 16.48 25.56 -9.71
CA GLN A 60 16.64 24.51 -10.71
C GLN A 60 16.12 23.19 -10.12
N PHE A 61 14.95 22.75 -10.57
CA PHE A 61 14.41 21.45 -10.19
C PHE A 61 15.30 20.37 -10.81
N THR A 62 15.96 19.58 -9.94
CA THR A 62 16.74 18.44 -10.38
C THR A 62 15.75 17.35 -10.80
N SER A 63 16.00 16.65 -11.90
CA SER A 63 15.14 15.58 -12.41
C SER A 63 15.36 14.25 -11.68
N TYR A 64 15.93 14.28 -10.47
CA TYR A 64 16.27 13.06 -9.74
C TYR A 64 15.06 12.54 -8.98
N ASP A 65 14.63 11.35 -9.37
CA ASP A 65 13.61 10.56 -8.72
C ASP A 65 14.15 10.02 -7.37
N VAL A 66 13.74 10.68 -6.28
CA VAL A 66 14.16 10.37 -4.91
C VAL A 66 13.52 9.11 -4.35
N ASP A 67 12.56 8.50 -5.04
CA ASP A 67 11.99 7.18 -4.66
C ASP A 67 12.93 6.01 -4.98
N ARG A 68 14.04 6.27 -5.70
CA ARG A 68 15.14 5.32 -5.87
C ARG A 68 16.30 5.65 -4.95
N THR A 69 16.05 5.66 -3.64
CA THR A 69 17.07 5.91 -2.61
C THR A 69 18.31 5.04 -2.79
N SER A 70 18.15 3.81 -3.29
CA SER A 70 19.25 2.88 -3.60
C SER A 70 20.17 3.38 -4.71
N ALA A 71 19.64 4.02 -5.75
CA ALA A 71 20.43 4.50 -6.89
C ALA A 71 21.18 5.80 -6.59
N LEU A 72 20.70 6.60 -5.62
CA LEU A 72 21.38 7.82 -5.19
C LEU A 72 22.60 7.53 -4.31
N ILE A 73 22.55 6.47 -3.48
CA ILE A 73 23.67 6.07 -2.62
C ILE A 73 24.84 5.53 -3.45
N GLU A 74 24.58 4.76 -4.50
CA GLU A 74 25.63 4.24 -5.39
C GLU A 74 26.39 5.34 -6.15
N LEU A 75 25.70 6.43 -6.54
CA LEU A 75 26.34 7.56 -7.25
C LEU A 75 27.31 8.35 -6.35
N ASP A 76 26.98 8.51 -5.06
CA ASP A 76 27.80 9.23 -4.08
C ASP A 76 29.06 8.43 -3.71
N ASP A 77 28.94 7.11 -3.65
CA ASP A 77 30.06 6.20 -3.35
C ASP A 77 31.09 6.16 -4.50
N ILE A 78 30.63 6.21 -5.75
CA ILE A 78 31.49 6.30 -6.95
C ILE A 78 32.20 7.66 -7.05
N ALA A 79 31.53 8.76 -6.66
CA ALA A 79 32.11 10.10 -6.70
C ALA A 79 33.19 10.32 -5.64
N THR A 80 33.05 9.68 -4.48
CA THR A 80 33.97 9.84 -3.35
C THR A 80 35.28 9.05 -3.52
N HIS A 81 35.28 7.95 -4.28
CA HIS A 81 36.47 7.09 -4.48
C HIS A 81 37.39 7.49 -5.65
N ARG A 82 37.21 8.69 -6.22
CA ARG A 82 38.09 9.21 -7.29
C ARG A 82 38.79 10.52 -6.91
N ASN A 83 39.43 10.53 -5.73
CA ASN A 83 40.57 11.38 -5.41
C ASN A 83 41.71 10.53 -4.85
#